data_AF-A0A2E3B2Q6-F1
#
_entry.id   AF-A0A2E3B2Q6-F1
#
_cell.length_a   1.000
_cell.length_b   1.000
_cell.length_c   1.000
_cell.angle_alpha   90.00
_cell.angle_beta   90.00
_cell.angle_gamma   90.00
#
_symmetry.space_group_name_H-M   'P 1'
#
loop_
_entity.id
_entity.type
_entity.pdbx_description
1 polymer ?
#
loop_
_entity_poly.entity_id
_entity_poly.type
_entity_poly.pdbx_seq_one_letter_code
_entity_poly.pdbx_strand_id
1 'polypeptide(L)'
;MNIHPDYFKGFYEADVIEDWPHRSELPWLDNEENEPETDLQAEWQDDGLVILPEFMPDVFIEEYKEAWLKDNQNRPRGWPFDVPYMYIPALGDMLAYKPLTDIMTDLIGEPLGVHLNLTGWVSTQRNWHQDGYLNPDTNRDFYMAIWIALEDIHPDSGPFQFVRGSHKFPVITNEKILAALGNNAIADPKWPVRSEEILTPLFEQLIEDADLETEEFIAKKR
;
A
#
# COMPACT_ATOMS: atom_id res chain seq x y z
N MET A 1 6.17 -5.91 18.08
CA MET A 1 5.45 -4.82 18.79
C MET A 1 4.15 -5.39 19.36
N ASN A 2 3.84 -5.19 20.65
CA ASN A 2 2.64 -5.75 21.29
C ASN A 2 1.54 -4.67 21.37
N ILE A 3 0.72 -4.61 20.33
CA ILE A 3 -0.42 -3.68 20.26
C ILE A 3 -1.56 -4.27 21.11
N HIS A 4 -1.97 -3.58 22.17
CA HIS A 4 -2.93 -4.14 23.13
C HIS A 4 -4.37 -4.06 22.57
N PRO A 5 -5.15 -5.17 22.56
CA PRO A 5 -6.50 -5.19 21.99
C PRO A 5 -7.48 -4.16 22.58
N ASP A 6 -7.31 -3.78 23.84
CA ASP A 6 -8.16 -2.77 24.50
C ASP A 6 -8.09 -1.38 23.85
N TYR A 7 -7.03 -1.05 23.12
CA TYR A 7 -6.93 0.19 22.35
C TYR A 7 -8.03 0.31 21.28
N PHE A 8 -8.60 -0.81 20.86
CA PHE A 8 -9.49 -0.87 19.71
C PHE A 8 -10.94 -1.16 20.06
N LYS A 9 -11.23 -1.32 21.36
CA LYS A 9 -12.51 -1.84 21.84
C LYS A 9 -13.73 -1.09 21.31
N GLY A 10 -13.69 0.24 21.27
CA GLY A 10 -14.81 1.04 20.76
C GLY A 10 -15.11 0.80 19.27
N PHE A 11 -14.07 0.55 18.47
CA PHE A 11 -14.21 0.27 17.04
C PHE A 11 -14.70 -1.16 16.78
N TYR A 12 -14.28 -2.13 17.59
CA TYR A 12 -14.85 -3.48 17.59
C TYR A 12 -16.34 -3.47 17.98
N GLU A 13 -16.70 -2.72 19.03
CA GLU A 13 -18.10 -2.60 19.49
C GLU A 13 -19.00 -1.92 18.43
N ALA A 14 -18.43 -1.04 17.61
CA ALA A 14 -19.09 -0.40 16.48
C ALA A 14 -19.12 -1.26 15.20
N ASP A 15 -18.51 -2.45 15.22
CA ASP A 15 -18.41 -3.39 14.10
C ASP A 15 -17.76 -2.81 12.83
N VAL A 16 -16.79 -1.89 13.01
CA VAL A 16 -16.08 -1.22 11.90
C VAL A 16 -14.77 -1.93 11.54
N ILE A 17 -14.14 -2.56 12.53
CA ILE A 17 -12.90 -3.34 12.40
C ILE A 17 -13.12 -4.78 12.85
N GLU A 18 -12.25 -5.69 12.44
CA GLU A 18 -12.14 -7.04 12.99
C GLU A 18 -10.71 -7.53 13.07
N ASP A 19 -10.50 -8.56 13.88
CA ASP A 19 -9.27 -9.35 13.78
C ASP A 19 -9.22 -9.99 12.40
N TRP A 20 -7.99 -10.19 11.91
CA TRP A 20 -7.78 -10.82 10.63
C TRP A 20 -8.56 -12.15 10.49
N PRO A 21 -9.54 -12.24 9.57
CA PRO A 21 -10.31 -13.45 9.39
C PRO A 21 -9.39 -14.48 8.73
N HIS A 22 -9.01 -15.51 9.49
CA HIS A 22 -8.10 -16.59 9.07
C HIS A 22 -6.61 -16.20 9.03
N ARG A 23 -6.01 -15.84 10.18
CA ARG A 23 -4.57 -15.53 10.29
C ARG A 23 -3.64 -16.58 9.69
N SER A 24 -4.02 -17.85 9.70
CA SER A 24 -3.25 -18.94 9.09
C SER A 24 -3.17 -18.88 7.56
N GLU A 25 -3.98 -18.05 6.92
CA GLU A 25 -4.05 -17.88 5.47
C GLU A 25 -3.40 -16.56 5.00
N LEU A 26 -2.76 -15.83 5.91
CA LEU A 26 -1.94 -14.66 5.56
C LEU A 26 -0.75 -15.05 4.66
N PRO A 27 -0.22 -14.11 3.86
CA PRO A 27 1.07 -14.26 3.20
C PRO A 27 2.17 -14.78 4.13
N TRP A 28 3.18 -15.43 3.56
CA TRP A 28 4.18 -16.17 4.33
C TRP A 28 4.76 -15.39 5.51
N LEU A 29 5.37 -14.22 5.27
CA LEU A 29 5.97 -13.44 6.37
C LEU A 29 4.99 -12.56 7.14
N ASP A 30 3.75 -12.42 6.67
CA ASP A 30 2.68 -11.75 7.42
C ASP A 30 2.08 -12.70 8.47
N ASN A 31 2.30 -14.01 8.33
CA ASN A 31 1.99 -14.99 9.35
C ASN A 31 3.11 -15.07 10.39
N GLU A 32 2.80 -14.66 11.62
CA GLU A 32 3.70 -14.63 12.79
C GLU A 32 4.31 -15.99 13.17
N GLU A 33 3.79 -17.11 12.66
CA GLU A 33 4.36 -18.45 12.87
C GLU A 33 5.61 -18.70 12.02
N ASN A 34 5.85 -17.90 10.98
CA ASN A 34 7.01 -18.03 10.09
C ASN A 34 8.16 -17.14 10.58
N GLU A 35 9.37 -17.69 10.57
CA GLU A 35 10.58 -16.98 10.97
C GLU A 35 11.28 -16.35 9.73
N PRO A 36 11.70 -15.08 9.80
CA PRO A 36 12.46 -14.45 8.73
C PRO A 36 13.87 -15.06 8.63
N GLU A 37 14.37 -15.23 7.42
CA GLU A 37 15.72 -15.77 7.15
C GLU A 37 16.77 -14.68 6.89
N THR A 38 16.33 -13.45 6.63
CA THR A 38 17.18 -12.30 6.32
C THR A 38 16.76 -11.06 7.08
N ASP A 39 17.66 -10.08 7.21
CA ASP A 39 17.35 -8.79 7.85
C ASP A 39 16.21 -8.05 7.13
N LEU A 40 16.15 -8.14 5.80
CA LEU A 40 15.07 -7.54 5.00
C LEU A 40 13.71 -8.19 5.32
N GLN A 41 13.67 -9.51 5.46
CA GLN A 41 12.46 -10.23 5.85
C GLN A 41 12.05 -9.92 7.28
N ALA A 42 13.01 -9.75 8.19
CA ALA A 42 12.76 -9.34 9.56
C ALA A 42 12.18 -7.91 9.62
N GLU A 43 12.74 -6.97 8.84
CA GLU A 43 12.19 -5.61 8.70
C GLU A 43 10.75 -5.66 8.16
N TRP A 44 10.49 -6.43 7.10
CA TRP A 44 9.13 -6.61 6.58
C TRP A 44 8.16 -7.12 7.64
N GLN A 45 8.52 -8.19 8.35
CA GLN A 45 7.66 -8.79 9.37
C GLN A 45 7.42 -7.84 10.56
N ASP A 46 8.44 -7.09 10.97
CA ASP A 46 8.35 -6.17 12.10
C ASP A 46 7.58 -4.90 11.77
N ASP A 47 7.87 -4.30 10.60
CA ASP A 47 7.45 -2.94 10.23
C ASP A 47 6.33 -2.91 9.19
N GLY A 48 6.08 -4.01 8.48
CA GLY A 48 5.03 -4.10 7.44
C GLY A 48 5.45 -3.48 6.10
N LEU A 49 6.71 -3.08 5.97
CA LEU A 49 7.29 -2.50 4.77
C LEU A 49 8.82 -2.66 4.79
N VAL A 50 9.43 -2.49 3.63
CA VAL A 50 10.89 -2.38 3.48
C VAL A 50 11.23 -1.22 2.55
N ILE A 51 12.30 -0.50 2.87
CA ILE A 51 12.81 0.57 1.99
C ILE A 51 14.05 0.06 1.27
N LEU A 52 14.01 0.10 -0.06
CA LEU A 52 15.11 -0.36 -0.92
C LEU A 52 15.85 0.84 -1.54
N PRO A 53 16.83 1.45 -0.83
CA PRO A 53 17.59 2.56 -1.37
C PRO A 53 18.53 2.08 -2.50
N GLU A 54 18.73 2.93 -3.53
CA GLU A 54 19.69 2.65 -4.62
C GLU A 54 19.44 1.31 -5.34
N PHE A 55 18.17 0.87 -5.36
CA PHE A 55 17.80 -0.47 -5.77
C PHE A 55 17.45 -0.59 -7.25
N MET A 56 16.55 0.26 -7.74
CA MET A 56 16.09 0.21 -9.13
C MET A 56 17.17 0.84 -10.04
N PRO A 57 17.66 0.13 -11.08
CA PRO A 57 18.59 0.72 -12.03
C PRO A 57 18.01 1.95 -12.73
N ASP A 58 18.82 3.00 -12.80
CA ASP A 58 18.48 4.29 -13.43
C ASP A 58 17.89 4.15 -14.83
N VAL A 59 18.34 3.15 -15.60
CA VAL A 59 17.84 2.92 -16.97
C VAL A 59 16.33 2.69 -17.01
N PHE A 60 15.78 1.92 -16.07
CA PHE A 60 14.33 1.67 -16.02
C PHE A 60 13.54 2.94 -15.69
N ILE A 61 14.08 3.72 -14.75
CA ILE A 61 13.48 5.00 -14.35
C ILE A 61 13.50 5.97 -15.53
N GLU A 62 14.66 6.19 -16.16
CA GLU A 62 14.76 7.15 -17.27
C GLU A 62 13.97 6.71 -18.51
N GLU A 63 14.00 5.43 -18.91
CA GLU A 63 13.19 4.92 -20.02
C GLU A 63 11.70 5.08 -19.77
N TYR A 64 11.23 4.81 -18.54
CA TYR A 64 9.83 5.02 -18.18
C TYR A 64 9.46 6.52 -18.19
N LYS A 65 10.32 7.38 -17.65
CA LYS A 65 10.11 8.84 -17.65
C LYS A 65 10.03 9.39 -19.07
N GLU A 66 10.91 8.95 -19.98
CA GLU A 66 10.87 9.34 -21.38
C GLU A 66 9.55 8.93 -22.05
N ALA A 67 9.13 7.68 -21.86
CA ALA A 67 7.84 7.18 -22.37
C ALA A 67 6.66 7.97 -21.79
N TRP A 68 6.70 8.27 -20.49
CA TRP A 68 5.66 9.03 -19.81
C TRP A 68 5.58 10.47 -20.33
N LEU A 69 6.70 11.20 -20.41
CA LEU A 69 6.74 12.60 -20.85
C LEU A 69 6.28 12.76 -22.29
N LYS A 70 6.67 11.82 -23.17
CA LYS A 70 6.27 11.82 -24.58
C LYS A 70 4.74 11.85 -24.73
N ASP A 71 4.03 11.04 -23.97
CA ASP A 71 2.60 10.79 -24.16
C ASP A 71 1.70 11.47 -23.12
N ASN A 72 2.24 11.91 -21.97
CA ASN A 72 1.47 12.43 -20.83
C ASN A 72 1.94 13.80 -20.30
N GLN A 73 2.87 14.50 -20.96
CA GLN A 73 3.26 15.87 -20.56
C GLN A 73 2.08 16.84 -20.35
N ASN A 74 0.98 16.66 -21.09
CA ASN A 74 -0.25 17.48 -20.96
C ASN A 74 -1.34 16.80 -20.11
N ARG A 75 -1.03 15.66 -19.47
CA ARG A 75 -1.91 14.82 -18.65
C ARG A 75 -1.16 14.36 -17.39
N PRO A 76 -0.97 15.27 -16.41
CA PRO A 76 -0.14 14.98 -15.22
C PRO A 76 -0.65 13.84 -14.34
N ARG A 77 -1.91 13.42 -14.51
CA ARG A 77 -2.53 12.32 -13.76
C ARG A 77 -2.25 10.93 -14.34
N GLY A 78 -1.41 10.82 -15.38
CA GLY A 78 -0.98 9.55 -15.94
C GLY A 78 -1.79 9.10 -17.17
N TRP A 79 -1.72 7.80 -17.45
CA TRP A 79 -2.33 7.20 -18.64
C TRP A 79 -3.86 7.17 -18.56
N PRO A 80 -4.59 7.35 -19.68
CA PRO A 80 -6.05 7.44 -19.69
C PRO A 80 -6.76 6.06 -19.72
N PHE A 81 -6.11 5.01 -19.20
CA PHE A 81 -6.62 3.63 -19.18
C PHE A 81 -6.00 2.86 -18.00
N ASP A 82 -6.67 1.80 -17.57
CA ASP A 82 -6.45 1.18 -16.24
C ASP A 82 -5.26 0.22 -16.15
N VAL A 83 -4.73 -0.21 -17.29
CA VAL A 83 -3.66 -1.23 -17.37
C VAL A 83 -2.45 -0.79 -18.20
N PRO A 84 -1.84 0.38 -17.93
CA PRO A 84 -0.71 0.88 -18.72
C PRO A 84 0.50 -0.05 -18.72
N TYR A 85 0.68 -0.87 -17.68
CA TYR A 85 1.74 -1.88 -17.62
C TYR A 85 1.66 -2.92 -18.75
N MET A 86 0.48 -3.13 -19.36
CA MET A 86 0.31 -4.06 -20.47
C MET A 86 0.72 -3.47 -21.83
N TYR A 87 0.82 -2.15 -21.94
CA TYR A 87 0.97 -1.45 -23.22
C TYR A 87 2.23 -0.60 -23.32
N ILE A 88 2.85 -0.26 -22.20
CA ILE A 88 4.02 0.61 -22.13
C ILE A 88 5.23 -0.27 -21.77
N PRO A 89 6.10 -0.64 -22.74
CA PRO A 89 7.19 -1.58 -22.49
C PRO A 89 8.10 -1.17 -21.34
N ALA A 90 8.54 0.09 -21.29
CA ALA A 90 9.41 0.60 -20.22
C ALA A 90 8.79 0.45 -18.82
N LEU A 91 7.45 0.57 -18.70
CA LEU A 91 6.75 0.33 -17.44
C LEU A 91 6.70 -1.16 -17.10
N GLY A 92 6.40 -2.00 -18.09
CA GLY A 92 6.42 -3.45 -17.91
C GLY A 92 7.80 -3.97 -17.50
N ASP A 93 8.86 -3.50 -18.17
CA ASP A 93 10.24 -3.87 -17.88
C ASP A 93 10.66 -3.44 -16.47
N MET A 94 10.29 -2.23 -16.04
CA MET A 94 10.52 -1.74 -14.68
C MET A 94 9.81 -2.59 -13.62
N LEU A 95 8.54 -2.95 -13.85
CA LEU A 95 7.75 -3.76 -12.91
C LEU A 95 8.19 -5.23 -12.89
N ALA A 96 8.77 -5.73 -13.99
CA ALA A 96 9.30 -7.08 -14.12
C ALA A 96 10.80 -7.19 -13.79
N TYR A 97 11.40 -6.14 -13.20
CA TYR A 97 12.80 -6.14 -12.80
C TYR A 97 13.05 -7.31 -11.83
N LYS A 98 13.85 -8.30 -12.27
CA LYS A 98 13.95 -9.59 -11.59
C LYS A 98 14.28 -9.48 -10.09
N PRO A 99 15.25 -8.66 -9.65
CA PRO A 99 15.51 -8.50 -8.22
C PRO A 99 14.30 -7.99 -7.41
N LEU A 100 13.44 -7.14 -8.00
CA LEU A 100 12.19 -6.71 -7.36
C LEU A 100 11.24 -7.90 -7.21
N THR A 101 11.06 -8.67 -8.28
CA THR A 101 10.16 -9.84 -8.26
C THR A 101 10.65 -10.96 -7.34
N ASP A 102 11.97 -11.10 -7.21
CA ASP A 102 12.58 -12.05 -6.27
C ASP A 102 12.27 -11.63 -4.83
N ILE A 103 12.50 -10.36 -4.46
CA ILE A 103 12.15 -9.83 -3.13
C ILE A 103 10.66 -10.01 -2.83
N MET A 104 9.76 -9.67 -3.77
CA MET A 104 8.32 -9.86 -3.57
C MET A 104 7.96 -11.33 -3.29
N THR A 105 8.56 -12.25 -4.04
CA THR A 105 8.34 -13.69 -3.87
C THR A 105 8.88 -14.17 -2.53
N ASP A 106 10.05 -13.70 -2.12
CA ASP A 106 10.70 -14.04 -0.86
C ASP A 106 9.97 -13.43 0.36
N LEU A 107 9.13 -12.41 0.17
CA LEU A 107 8.33 -11.81 1.24
C LEU A 107 6.97 -12.49 1.39
N ILE A 108 6.27 -12.66 0.27
CA ILE A 108 4.90 -13.19 0.23
C ILE A 108 4.87 -14.72 0.24
N GLY A 109 5.93 -15.37 -0.24
CA GLY A 109 6.06 -16.82 -0.36
C GLY A 109 5.63 -17.37 -1.73
N GLU A 110 5.09 -16.55 -2.63
CA GLU A 110 4.77 -16.95 -4.00
C GLU A 110 4.90 -15.80 -5.02
N PRO A 111 5.03 -16.11 -6.33
CA PRO A 111 5.10 -15.09 -7.37
C PRO A 111 3.83 -14.23 -7.44
N LEU A 112 4.00 -12.91 -7.45
CA LEU A 112 2.90 -11.95 -7.55
C LEU A 112 2.64 -11.48 -8.99
N GLY A 113 1.39 -11.15 -9.27
CA GLY A 113 0.96 -10.50 -10.51
C GLY A 113 0.62 -9.02 -10.28
N VAL A 114 0.84 -8.18 -11.30
CA VAL A 114 0.41 -6.78 -11.26
C VAL A 114 -1.11 -6.69 -11.37
N HIS A 115 -1.76 -6.19 -10.33
CA HIS A 115 -3.21 -5.96 -10.29
C HIS A 115 -3.60 -4.53 -10.71
N LEU A 116 -2.89 -3.53 -10.19
CA LEU A 116 -3.17 -2.11 -10.40
C LEU A 116 -1.86 -1.33 -10.41
N ASN A 117 -1.80 -0.24 -11.18
CA ASN A 117 -0.74 0.75 -11.03
C ASN A 117 -1.24 2.18 -11.20
N LEU A 118 -0.71 3.07 -10.34
CA LEU A 118 -0.93 4.51 -10.42
C LEU A 118 0.30 5.15 -11.03
N THR A 119 0.11 5.89 -12.12
CA THR A 119 1.18 6.37 -13.00
C THR A 119 1.18 7.88 -13.17
N GLY A 120 0.61 8.60 -12.20
CA GLY A 120 0.58 10.05 -12.21
C GLY A 120 1.97 10.64 -11.92
N TRP A 121 2.30 11.73 -12.59
CA TRP A 121 3.44 12.60 -12.21
C TRP A 121 3.09 13.53 -11.06
N VAL A 122 1.79 13.69 -10.81
CA VAL A 122 1.25 14.37 -9.65
C VAL A 122 0.44 13.35 -8.87
N SER A 123 0.77 13.17 -7.60
CA SER A 123 0.07 12.27 -6.70
C SER A 123 -1.34 12.79 -6.35
N THR A 124 -2.20 11.90 -5.87
CA THR A 124 -3.44 12.26 -5.21
C THR A 124 -3.22 12.33 -3.71
N GLN A 125 -3.70 13.39 -3.06
CA GLN A 125 -3.75 13.41 -1.60
C GLN A 125 -4.75 12.33 -1.12
N ARG A 126 -4.28 11.44 -0.26
CA ARG A 126 -5.08 10.47 0.50
C ARG A 126 -4.67 10.58 1.96
N ASN A 127 -5.63 10.46 2.87
CA ASN A 127 -5.38 10.46 4.31
C ASN A 127 -5.09 9.03 4.83
N TRP A 128 -4.88 8.83 6.12
CA TRP A 128 -4.55 7.51 6.71
C TRP A 128 -5.58 6.44 6.37
N HIS A 129 -5.11 5.30 5.86
CA HIS A 129 -5.90 4.12 5.51
C HIS A 129 -5.03 2.85 5.38
N GLN A 130 -5.68 1.69 5.37
CA GLN A 130 -5.17 0.45 4.79
C GLN A 130 -5.75 0.28 3.38
N ASP A 131 -5.06 -0.39 2.46
CA ASP A 131 -5.59 -0.62 1.10
C ASP A 131 -6.56 -1.81 1.02
N GLY A 132 -6.51 -2.73 2.00
CA GLY A 132 -7.26 -3.99 1.99
C GLY A 132 -8.76 -3.84 1.71
N TYR A 133 -9.41 -2.83 2.32
CA TYR A 133 -10.84 -2.56 2.17
C TYR A 133 -11.29 -2.26 0.74
N LEU A 134 -10.36 -1.91 -0.16
CA LEU A 134 -10.67 -1.64 -1.58
C LEU A 134 -10.88 -2.92 -2.39
N ASN A 135 -10.48 -4.07 -1.85
CA ASN A 135 -10.54 -5.37 -2.50
C ASN A 135 -11.71 -6.20 -1.95
N PRO A 136 -12.24 -7.17 -2.72
CA PRO A 136 -13.17 -8.16 -2.17
C PRO A 136 -12.53 -8.90 -0.98
N ASP A 137 -13.32 -9.19 0.05
CA ASP A 137 -12.83 -9.83 1.29
C ASP A 137 -12.15 -11.19 1.06
N THR A 138 -12.43 -11.83 -0.07
CA THR A 138 -11.76 -13.06 -0.51
C THR A 138 -10.29 -12.87 -0.87
N ASN A 139 -9.83 -11.64 -1.10
CA ASN A 139 -8.42 -11.34 -1.42
C ASN A 139 -7.53 -11.44 -0.19
N ARG A 140 -8.09 -11.32 1.03
CA ARG A 140 -7.39 -11.57 2.30
C ARG A 140 -6.03 -10.84 2.38
N ASP A 141 -5.96 -9.59 1.95
CA ASP A 141 -4.76 -8.76 1.84
C ASP A 141 -3.51 -9.50 1.33
N PHE A 142 -3.72 -10.47 0.44
CA PHE A 142 -2.66 -11.09 -0.34
C PHE A 142 -2.20 -10.11 -1.42
N TYR A 143 -1.65 -8.99 -0.97
CA TYR A 143 -1.48 -7.77 -1.74
C TYR A 143 -0.25 -7.02 -1.24
N MET A 144 0.54 -6.51 -2.17
CA MET A 144 1.72 -5.71 -1.88
C MET A 144 1.67 -4.44 -2.72
N ALA A 145 1.82 -3.29 -2.07
CA ALA A 145 2.01 -2.02 -2.75
C ALA A 145 3.50 -1.76 -2.96
N ILE A 146 3.86 -1.30 -4.15
CA ILE A 146 5.21 -0.85 -4.47
C ILE A 146 5.14 0.61 -4.89
N TRP A 147 5.85 1.46 -4.16
CA TRP A 147 6.01 2.87 -4.48
C TRP A 147 7.43 3.11 -5.01
N ILE A 148 7.56 3.64 -6.22
CA ILE A 148 8.84 3.90 -6.88
C ILE A 148 8.99 5.40 -7.11
N ALA A 149 10.05 5.99 -6.54
CA ALA A 149 10.41 7.37 -6.83
C ALA A 149 10.95 7.48 -8.26
N LEU A 150 10.33 8.34 -9.08
CA LEU A 150 10.82 8.64 -10.43
C LEU A 150 11.84 9.79 -10.45
N GLU A 151 11.93 10.53 -9.36
CA GLU A 151 12.80 11.69 -9.19
C GLU A 151 13.03 11.98 -7.71
N ASP A 152 13.88 12.96 -7.41
CA ASP A 152 14.09 13.45 -6.05
C ASP A 152 12.78 13.97 -5.47
N ILE A 153 12.42 13.49 -4.29
CA ILE A 153 11.24 13.97 -3.57
C ILE A 153 11.61 15.20 -2.76
N HIS A 154 10.79 16.24 -2.88
CA HIS A 154 10.91 17.46 -2.07
C HIS A 154 10.02 17.31 -0.83
N PRO A 155 10.42 17.79 0.36
CA PRO A 155 9.56 17.71 1.56
C PRO A 155 8.17 18.33 1.35
N ASP A 156 8.09 19.41 0.58
CA ASP A 156 6.80 20.08 0.26
C ASP A 156 6.01 19.44 -0.90
N SER A 157 6.47 18.33 -1.49
CA SER A 157 5.77 17.69 -2.62
C SER A 157 4.74 16.63 -2.21
N GLY A 158 4.44 16.51 -0.92
CA GLY A 158 3.60 15.43 -0.38
C GLY A 158 4.34 14.10 -0.45
N PRO A 159 5.42 13.91 0.32
CA PRO A 159 6.16 12.65 0.34
C PRO A 159 5.27 11.49 0.76
N PHE A 160 5.65 10.27 0.38
CA PHE A 160 4.93 9.08 0.83
C PHE A 160 5.07 8.95 2.35
N GLN A 161 3.94 8.80 3.04
CA GLN A 161 3.89 8.69 4.50
C GLN A 161 3.43 7.28 4.89
N PHE A 162 3.98 6.76 5.98
CA PHE A 162 3.66 5.43 6.48
C PHE A 162 3.86 5.36 8.00
N VAL A 163 3.36 4.29 8.61
CA VAL A 163 3.50 4.01 10.04
C VAL A 163 4.04 2.59 10.19
N ARG A 164 5.26 2.45 10.72
CA ARG A 164 5.86 1.12 10.90
C ARG A 164 5.06 0.31 11.92
N GLY A 165 4.81 -0.95 11.60
CA GLY A 165 4.08 -1.88 12.45
C GLY A 165 2.56 -1.73 12.39
N SER A 166 2.01 -0.74 11.68
CA SER A 166 0.55 -0.54 11.59
C SER A 166 -0.16 -1.63 10.78
N HIS A 167 0.56 -2.47 10.03
CA HIS A 167 0.00 -3.67 9.39
C HIS A 167 -0.52 -4.68 10.40
N LYS A 168 -0.10 -4.60 11.67
CA LYS A 168 -0.58 -5.43 12.79
C LYS A 168 -1.87 -4.92 13.43
N PHE A 169 -2.38 -3.76 13.00
CA PHE A 169 -3.68 -3.29 13.44
C PHE A 169 -4.80 -4.24 13.00
N PRO A 170 -5.96 -4.21 13.68
CA PRO A 170 -7.18 -4.80 13.18
C PRO A 170 -7.51 -4.25 11.79
N VAL A 171 -8.25 -5.02 11.01
CA VAL A 171 -8.51 -4.70 9.62
C VAL A 171 -9.93 -4.26 9.38
N ILE A 172 -10.08 -3.45 8.33
CA ILE A 172 -11.37 -3.01 7.83
C ILE A 172 -11.61 -3.71 6.51
N THR A 173 -12.56 -4.63 6.49
CA THR A 173 -12.95 -5.36 5.29
C THR A 173 -13.87 -4.52 4.39
N ASN A 174 -14.00 -4.92 3.13
CA ASN A 174 -14.86 -4.26 2.16
C ASN A 174 -16.33 -4.28 2.59
N GLU A 175 -16.80 -5.42 3.12
CA GLU A 175 -18.16 -5.52 3.66
C GLU A 175 -18.40 -4.51 4.79
N LYS A 176 -17.48 -4.42 5.77
CA LYS A 176 -17.62 -3.51 6.92
C LYS A 176 -17.61 -2.04 6.51
N ILE A 177 -16.68 -1.61 5.66
CA ILE A 177 -16.63 -0.20 5.25
C ILE A 177 -17.85 0.20 4.41
N LEU A 178 -18.35 -0.69 3.55
CA LEU A 178 -19.57 -0.44 2.78
C LEU A 178 -20.81 -0.39 3.68
N ALA A 179 -20.88 -1.24 4.70
CA ALA A 179 -21.94 -1.19 5.71
C ALA A 179 -21.90 0.13 6.49
N ALA A 180 -20.71 0.57 6.91
CA ALA A 180 -20.52 1.82 7.64
C ALA A 180 -20.87 3.07 6.81
N LEU A 181 -20.63 3.05 5.49
CA LEU A 181 -21.03 4.11 4.57
C LEU A 181 -22.54 4.09 4.22
N GLY A 182 -23.22 2.98 4.48
CA GLY A 182 -24.65 2.77 4.27
C GLY A 182 -25.04 2.42 2.83
N ASN A 183 -26.32 2.04 2.65
CA ASN A 183 -26.87 1.36 1.45
C ASN A 183 -26.62 2.04 0.09
N ASN A 184 -26.30 3.33 0.05
CA ASN A 184 -26.04 4.05 -1.20
C ASN A 184 -24.57 3.96 -1.66
N ALA A 185 -23.66 3.45 -0.82
CA ALA A 185 -22.22 3.41 -1.11
C ALA A 185 -21.87 2.39 -2.21
N ILE A 186 -22.51 1.23 -2.22
CA ILE A 186 -22.22 0.14 -3.19
C ILE A 186 -22.40 0.61 -4.65
N ALA A 187 -23.36 1.49 -4.90
CA ALA A 187 -23.65 2.01 -6.24
C ALA A 187 -22.86 3.28 -6.61
N ASP A 188 -22.12 3.86 -5.66
CA ASP A 188 -21.39 5.12 -5.84
C ASP A 188 -19.92 4.83 -6.16
N PRO A 189 -19.45 5.05 -7.40
CA PRO A 189 -18.04 4.82 -7.75
C PRO A 189 -17.06 5.71 -6.96
N LYS A 190 -17.55 6.73 -6.24
CA LYS A 190 -16.76 7.59 -5.36
C LYS A 190 -16.75 7.16 -3.89
N TRP A 191 -17.34 6.01 -3.56
CA TRP A 191 -17.33 5.49 -2.20
C TRP A 191 -15.92 5.43 -1.56
N PRO A 192 -14.80 5.17 -2.29
CA PRO A 192 -13.46 5.17 -1.69
C PRO A 192 -12.97 6.54 -1.22
N VAL A 193 -13.53 7.63 -1.76
CA VAL A 193 -13.24 8.98 -1.26
C VAL A 193 -14.06 9.26 -0.01
N ARG A 194 -15.30 8.75 0.03
CA ARG A 194 -16.19 8.94 1.18
C ARG A 194 -15.78 8.11 2.38
N SER A 195 -15.13 6.96 2.17
CA SER A 195 -14.59 6.14 3.26
C SER A 195 -13.59 6.92 4.11
N GLU A 196 -12.89 7.93 3.56
CA GLU A 196 -11.95 8.77 4.33
C GLU A 196 -12.62 9.48 5.52
N GLU A 197 -13.91 9.82 5.44
CA GLU A 197 -14.67 10.42 6.56
C GLU A 197 -14.72 9.50 7.79
N ILE A 198 -14.56 8.20 7.58
CA ILE A 198 -14.54 7.16 8.62
C ILE A 198 -13.11 6.72 8.89
N LEU A 199 -12.36 6.39 7.85
CA LEU A 199 -11.04 5.78 7.95
C LEU A 199 -10.02 6.73 8.56
N THR A 200 -10.01 8.00 8.16
CA THR A 200 -9.01 8.96 8.64
C THR A 200 -9.05 9.15 10.16
N PRO A 201 -10.18 9.56 10.77
CA PRO A 201 -10.23 9.71 12.23
C PRO A 201 -10.03 8.37 12.96
N LEU A 202 -10.45 7.26 12.35
CA LEU A 202 -10.20 5.93 12.90
C LEU A 202 -8.70 5.65 12.97
N PHE A 203 -7.96 5.72 11.87
CA PHE A 203 -6.53 5.41 11.85
C PHE A 203 -5.70 6.43 12.62
N GLU A 204 -6.07 7.72 12.64
CA GLU A 204 -5.44 8.71 13.52
C GLU A 204 -5.52 8.30 14.99
N GLN A 205 -6.71 7.85 15.44
CA GLN A 205 -6.88 7.35 16.80
C GLN A 205 -6.10 6.05 17.05
N LEU A 206 -6.09 5.10 16.09
CA LEU A 206 -5.33 3.85 16.25
C LEU A 206 -3.82 4.13 16.37
N ILE A 207 -3.30 5.06 15.58
CA ILE A 207 -1.88 5.47 15.62
C ILE A 207 -1.56 6.11 16.97
N GLU A 208 -2.42 7.02 17.47
CA GLU A 208 -2.24 7.67 18.76
C GLU A 208 -2.32 6.67 19.93
N ASP A 209 -3.33 5.81 19.96
CA ASP A 209 -3.55 4.84 21.04
C ASP A 209 -2.43 3.79 21.14
N ALA A 210 -1.85 3.44 19.99
CA ALA A 210 -0.73 2.50 19.90
C ALA A 210 0.65 3.17 20.07
N ASP A 211 0.71 4.49 20.26
CA ASP A 211 1.95 5.28 20.40
C ASP A 211 2.92 5.04 19.23
N LEU A 212 2.39 5.03 17.99
CA LEU A 212 3.19 4.85 16.77
C LEU A 212 3.58 6.19 16.16
N GLU A 213 4.79 6.23 15.60
CA GLU A 213 5.29 7.41 14.88
C GLU A 213 4.93 7.33 13.39
N THR A 214 4.56 8.47 12.83
CA THR A 214 4.36 8.65 11.39
C THR A 214 5.68 9.06 10.74
N GLU A 215 6.08 8.37 9.67
CA GLU A 215 7.31 8.63 8.92
C GLU A 215 7.02 9.14 7.51
N GLU A 216 7.93 9.94 6.97
CA GLU A 216 7.91 10.39 5.57
C GLU A 216 9.13 9.84 4.81
N PHE A 217 8.89 9.32 3.61
CA PHE A 217 9.98 8.88 2.72
C PHE A 217 10.43 10.00 1.78
N ILE A 218 11.59 10.59 2.06
CA ILE A 218 12.24 11.58 1.19
C ILE A 218 13.26 10.87 0.29
N ALA A 219 12.80 10.30 -0.83
CA ALA A 219 13.68 9.65 -1.78
C ALA A 219 14.64 10.65 -2.47
N LYS A 220 15.90 10.24 -2.64
CA LYS A 220 16.92 10.98 -3.39
C LYS A 220 17.64 10.04 -4.34
N LYS A 221 17.82 10.49 -5.58
CA LYS A 221 18.71 9.88 -6.55
C LYS A 221 20.14 10.04 -6.05
N ARG A 222 20.90 8.96 -6.03
CA ARG A 222 22.31 8.93 -5.59
C ARG A 222 23.20 8.51 -6.75
#